data_AF-A0A016UTJ3-F1
#
_entry.id   AF-A0A016UTJ3-F1
#
_cell.length_a   1.000
_cell.length_b   1.000
_cell.length_c   1.000
_cell.angle_alpha   90.00
_cell.angle_beta   90.00
_cell.angle_gamma   90.00
#
_symmetry.space_group_name_H-M   'P 1'
#
loop_
_entity.id
_entity.type
_entity.pdbx_description
1 polymer ?
#
loop_
_entity_poly.entity_id
_entity_poly.type
_entity_poly.pdbx_seq_one_letter_code
_entity_poly.pdbx_strand_id
1 'polypeptide(L)'
;MQIIISPYSDPKKLVVAVDHCFPVTGKGTVMTGTVIDGSVRLNQEIEIPVLKEKKKVKGLESWKRPVEEVSAGERAAILVQQLNADSISRTMSMALLFVSLMKLFFFSEP
;
A
#
# COMPACT_ATOMS: atom_id res chain seq x y z
N MET A 1 2.85 11.32 31.35
CA MET A 1 2.46 10.01 30.82
C MET A 1 3.33 9.75 29.61
N GLN A 2 4.41 8.97 29.78
CA GLN A 2 5.43 8.79 28.76
C GLN A 2 4.96 7.75 27.74
N ILE A 3 4.86 8.16 26.48
CA ILE A 3 4.73 7.24 25.34
C ILE A 3 6.01 7.42 24.52
N ILE A 4 6.73 6.32 24.35
CA ILE A 4 8.01 6.27 23.65
C ILE A 4 7.76 6.64 22.19
N ILE A 5 8.16 7.85 21.80
CA ILE A 5 8.36 8.20 20.40
C ILE A 5 9.66 7.49 20.02
N SER A 6 9.57 6.31 19.41
CA SER A 6 10.74 5.77 18.71
C SER A 6 11.01 6.73 17.55
N PRO A 7 12.22 7.33 17.43
CA PRO A 7 12.62 7.98 16.20
C PRO A 7 12.90 6.86 15.20
N TYR A 8 11.86 6.17 14.76
CA TYR A 8 12.04 5.06 13.84
C TYR A 8 12.09 5.62 12.44
N SER A 9 13.22 6.24 12.16
CA SER A 9 13.73 6.36 10.80
C SER A 9 14.07 4.94 10.30
N ASP A 10 13.05 4.09 10.15
CA ASP A 10 13.15 3.01 9.18
C ASP A 10 12.75 3.62 7.84
N PRO A 11 13.64 3.64 6.85
CA PRO A 11 13.26 3.93 5.46
C PRO A 11 12.35 2.83 4.85
N LYS A 12 11.68 2.00 5.67
CA LYS A 12 11.02 0.74 5.32
C LYS A 12 9.53 0.64 5.66
N LYS A 13 8.92 1.63 6.33
CA LYS A 13 7.46 1.63 6.54
C LYS A 13 6.73 2.27 5.37
N LEU A 14 6.38 1.43 4.39
CA LEU A 14 5.49 1.81 3.30
C LEU A 14 4.04 1.73 3.79
N VAL A 15 3.32 2.85 3.73
CA VAL A 15 1.87 2.90 3.99
C VAL A 15 1.17 3.37 2.74
N VAL A 16 0.27 2.55 2.21
CA VAL A 16 -0.52 2.86 1.01
C VAL A 16 -2.01 2.75 1.34
N ALA A 17 -2.74 3.83 1.10
CA ALA A 17 -4.20 3.82 1.11
C ALA A 17 -4.70 3.25 -0.22
N VAL A 18 -5.12 1.98 -0.22
CA VAL A 18 -5.59 1.29 -1.42
C VAL A 18 -7.07 1.59 -1.65
N ASP A 19 -7.39 2.12 -2.83
CA ASP A 19 -8.77 2.42 -3.24
C ASP A 19 -9.38 1.30 -4.08
N HIS A 20 -8.57 0.72 -4.98
CA HIS A 20 -9.02 -0.35 -5.88
C HIS A 20 -7.97 -1.45 -5.95
N CYS A 21 -8.42 -2.70 -5.90
CA CYS A 21 -7.62 -3.88 -6.10
C CYS A 21 -8.33 -4.79 -7.11
N PHE A 22 -7.66 -5.13 -8.21
CA PHE A 22 -8.23 -5.98 -9.24
C PHE A 22 -7.17 -6.85 -9.92
N PRO A 23 -7.51 -8.09 -10.32
CA PRO A 23 -6.60 -8.94 -11.06
C PRO A 23 -6.50 -8.48 -12.52
N VAL A 24 -5.32 -8.67 -13.11
CA VAL A 24 -5.04 -8.45 -14.53
C VAL A 24 -4.52 -9.75 -15.12
N THR A 25 -5.32 -10.36 -15.99
CA THR A 25 -5.05 -11.67 -16.61
C THR A 25 -3.64 -11.70 -17.22
N GLY A 26 -2.85 -12.69 -16.80
CA GLY A 26 -1.48 -12.89 -17.27
C GLY A 26 -0.41 -11.94 -16.72
N LYS A 27 -0.77 -10.88 -15.98
CA LYS A 27 0.21 -9.93 -15.41
C LYS A 27 0.38 -10.07 -13.90
N GLY A 28 -0.73 -10.21 -13.18
CA GLY A 28 -0.78 -10.25 -11.72
C GLY A 28 -1.96 -9.44 -11.17
N THR A 29 -1.82 -8.89 -9.97
CA THR A 29 -2.87 -8.06 -9.35
C THR A 29 -2.42 -6.61 -9.26
N VAL A 30 -3.27 -5.69 -9.68
CA VAL A 30 -3.02 -4.24 -9.60
C VAL A 30 -3.76 -3.68 -8.39
N MET A 31 -3.02 -2.96 -7.54
CA MET A 31 -3.55 -2.19 -6.42
C MET A 31 -3.32 -0.70 -6.72
N THR A 32 -4.39 0.08 -6.79
CA THR A 32 -4.29 1.54 -6.97
C THR A 32 -4.61 2.24 -5.66
N GLY A 33 -3.84 3.26 -5.33
CA GLY A 33 -3.96 3.95 -4.07
C GLY A 33 -3.07 5.17 -3.96
N THR A 34 -3.09 5.80 -2.79
CA THR A 34 -2.21 6.93 -2.45
C THR A 34 -1.19 6.49 -1.42
N VAL A 35 0.08 6.75 -1.67
CA VAL A 35 1.14 6.50 -0.68
C VAL A 35 0.99 7.56 0.40
N ILE A 36 0.74 7.12 1.63
CA ILE A 36 0.54 8.00 2.79
C ILE A 36 1.88 8.27 3.46
N ASP A 37 2.73 7.24 3.55
CA ASP A 37 4.04 7.32 4.20
C ASP A 37 5.04 6.36 3.56
N GLY A 38 6.32 6.70 3.62
CA GLY A 38 7.42 5.95 3.01
C GLY A 38 7.51 6.05 1.49
N SER A 39 8.25 5.11 0.88
CA SER A 39 8.36 4.95 -0.57
C SER A 39 8.35 3.47 -0.96
N VAL A 40 7.97 3.21 -2.21
CA VAL A 40 7.98 1.88 -2.82
C VAL A 40 8.76 1.90 -4.12
N ARG A 41 9.64 0.91 -4.30
CA ARG A 41 10.47 0.76 -5.50
C ARG A 41 10.10 -0.50 -6.29
N LEU A 42 10.38 -0.44 -7.59
CA LEU A 42 10.27 -1.60 -8.46
C LEU A 42 11.16 -2.73 -7.91
N ASN A 43 10.68 -3.97 -8.00
CA ASN A 43 11.33 -5.17 -7.46
C ASN A 43 11.43 -5.26 -5.93
N GLN A 44 10.92 -4.28 -5.18
CA GLN A 44 10.84 -4.36 -3.73
C GLN A 44 9.81 -5.41 -3.30
N GLU A 45 10.09 -6.08 -2.18
CA GLU A 45 9.10 -6.94 -1.52
C GLU A 45 8.27 -6.10 -0.55
N ILE A 46 6.95 -6.14 -0.71
CA ILE A 46 5.99 -5.47 0.15
C ILE A 46 5.15 -6.50 0.90
N GLU A 47 4.77 -6.17 2.12
CA GLU A 47 3.90 -7.00 2.94
C GLU A 47 2.46 -6.50 2.85
N ILE A 48 1.52 -7.44 2.67
CA ILE A 48 0.09 -7.18 2.70
C ILE A 48 -0.43 -7.68 4.06
N PRO A 49 -0.55 -6.80 5.09
CA PRO A 49 -0.78 -7.22 6.47
C PRO A 49 -2.10 -7.98 6.66
N VAL A 50 -3.11 -7.66 5.85
CA VAL A 50 -4.43 -8.34 5.86
C VAL A 50 -4.32 -9.82 5.49
N LEU A 51 -3.38 -10.15 4.61
CA LEU A 51 -3.17 -11.50 4.11
C LEU A 51 -2.01 -12.20 4.84
N LYS A 52 -1.19 -11.44 5.59
CA LYS A 52 0.09 -11.89 6.15
C LYS A 52 0.99 -12.50 5.06
N GLU A 53 0.89 -11.96 3.85
CA GLU A 53 1.65 -12.41 2.68
C GLU A 53 2.60 -11.30 2.22
N LYS A 54 3.79 -11.70 1.77
CA LYS A 54 4.73 -10.83 1.09
C LYS A 54 4.64 -11.02 -0.41
N LYS A 55 4.69 -9.92 -1.16
CA LYS A 55 4.63 -9.92 -2.62
C LYS A 55 5.69 -8.99 -3.19
N LYS A 56 6.31 -9.43 -4.28
CA LYS A 56 7.24 -8.60 -5.04
C LYS A 56 6.48 -7.64 -5.94
N VAL A 57 6.89 -6.37 -5.94
CA VAL A 57 6.43 -5.33 -6.85
C VAL A 57 7.03 -5.60 -8.23
N LYS A 58 6.15 -5.89 -9.20
CA LYS A 58 6.52 -6.17 -10.60
C LYS A 58 6.41 -4.94 -11.49
N GLY A 59 5.64 -3.94 -11.07
CA GLY A 59 5.42 -2.71 -11.82
C GLY A 59 4.91 -1.59 -10.92
N LEU A 60 5.31 -0.38 -11.22
CA LEU A 60 4.81 0.84 -10.59
C LEU A 60 4.42 1.82 -11.68
N GLU A 61 3.26 2.45 -11.52
CA GLU A 61 2.84 3.56 -12.37
C GLU A 61 2.36 4.72 -11.51
N SER A 62 2.78 5.94 -11.84
CA SER A 62 2.28 7.20 -11.27
C SER A 62 1.81 8.06 -12.44
N TRP A 63 0.64 8.70 -12.33
CA TRP A 63 0.08 9.56 -13.39
C TRP A 63 0.05 8.94 -14.80
N LYS A 64 -0.28 7.64 -14.90
CA LYS A 64 -0.31 6.85 -16.16
C LYS A 64 1.06 6.72 -16.85
N ARG A 65 2.15 6.86 -16.10
CA ARG A 65 3.53 6.64 -16.58
C ARG A 65 4.19 5.58 -15.73
N PRO A 66 4.96 4.65 -16.32
CA PRO A 66 5.78 3.73 -15.55
C PRO A 66 6.87 4.50 -14.82
N VAL A 67 7.08 4.15 -13.55
CA VAL A 67 8.09 4.76 -12.68
C VAL A 67 8.86 3.66 -11.95
N GLU A 68 10.06 3.98 -11.47
CA GLU A 68 10.88 3.02 -10.70
C GLU A 68 10.65 3.15 -9.19
N GLU A 69 10.12 4.29 -8.73
CA GLU A 69 9.83 4.59 -7.34
C GLU A 69 8.60 5.50 -7.24
N VAL A 70 7.85 5.35 -6.14
CA VAL A 70 6.75 6.24 -5.76
C VAL A 70 6.92 6.59 -4.28
N SER A 71 6.77 7.86 -3.94
CA SER A 71 6.89 8.36 -2.56
C SER A 71 5.56 8.84 -1.98
N ALA A 72 5.54 9.07 -0.67
CA ALA A 72 4.39 9.65 0.04
C ALA A 72 3.84 10.91 -0.64
N GLY A 73 2.51 11.00 -0.70
CA GLY A 73 1.76 12.07 -1.37
C GLY A 73 1.37 11.76 -2.82
N GLU A 74 1.96 10.73 -3.43
CA GLU A 74 1.63 10.35 -4.81
C GLU A 74 0.58 9.26 -4.90
N ARG A 75 -0.25 9.35 -5.96
CA ARG A 75 -1.17 8.29 -6.35
C ARG A 75 -0.45 7.31 -7.28
N ALA A 76 -0.43 6.04 -6.91
CA ALA A 76 0.23 5.00 -7.69
C ALA A 76 -0.63 3.78 -7.95
N ALA A 77 -0.32 3.11 -9.05
CA ALA A 77 -0.74 1.75 -9.34
C ALA A 77 0.44 0.81 -9.11
N ILE A 78 0.27 -0.14 -8.20
CA ILE A 78 1.28 -1.13 -7.81
C ILE A 78 0.84 -2.48 -8.37
N LEU A 79 1.62 -3.00 -9.32
CA LEU A 79 1.43 -4.34 -9.85
C LEU A 79 2.24 -5.32 -9.01
N VAL A 80 1.55 -6.30 -8.41
CA VAL A 80 2.16 -7.40 -7.66
C VAL A 80 1.90 -8.74 -8.32
N GLN A 81 2.61 -9.77 -7.87
CA GLN A 81 2.26 -11.15 -8.22
C GLN A 81 0.79 -11.44 -7.86
N GLN A 82 0.15 -12.30 -8.67
CA GLN A 82 -1.25 -12.68 -8.57
C GLN A 82 -1.68 -12.98 -7.12
N LEU A 83 -2.71 -12.28 -6.65
CA LEU A 83 -3.44 -12.58 -5.43
C LEU A 83 -4.62 -13.49 -5.74
N ASN A 84 -5.03 -14.31 -4.77
CA ASN A 84 -6.25 -15.10 -4.89
C ASN A 84 -7.49 -14.18 -4.87
N ALA A 85 -8.59 -14.58 -5.51
CA ALA A 85 -9.81 -13.77 -5.59
C ALA A 85 -10.38 -13.44 -4.19
N ASP A 86 -10.36 -14.40 -3.27
CA ASP A 86 -10.74 -14.20 -1.86
C ASP A 86 -9.83 -13.20 -1.13
N SER A 87 -8.56 -13.17 -1.50
CA SER A 87 -7.59 -12.24 -0.92
C SER A 87 -7.86 -10.80 -1.37
N ILE A 88 -8.28 -10.60 -2.63
CA ILE A 88 -8.58 -9.28 -3.20
C ILE A 88 -9.74 -8.60 -2.48
N SER A 89 -10.85 -9.33 -2.28
CA SER A 89 -12.04 -8.79 -1.59
C SER A 89 -11.76 -8.43 -0.12
N ARG A 90 -10.91 -9.24 0.55
CA ARG A 90 -10.45 -8.98 1.91
C ARG A 90 -9.49 -7.80 1.99
N THR A 91 -8.54 -7.70 1.06
CA THR A 91 -7.61 -6.57 0.98
C THR A 91 -8.38 -5.27 0.79
N MET A 92 -9.38 -5.22 -0.08
CA MET A 92 -10.19 -4.01 -0.30
C MET A 92 -11.00 -3.64 0.95
N SER A 93 -11.67 -4.62 1.56
CA SER A 93 -12.50 -4.40 2.76
C SER A 93 -11.66 -3.91 3.96
N MET A 94 -10.50 -4.52 4.20
CA MET A 94 -9.63 -4.16 5.31
C MET A 94 -8.76 -2.94 5.04
N ALA A 95 -8.35 -2.69 3.79
CA ALA A 95 -7.69 -1.43 3.43
C ALA A 95 -8.64 -0.25 3.71
N LEU A 96 -9.92 -0.38 3.36
CA LEU A 96 -10.94 0.62 3.66
C LEU A 96 -11.10 0.85 5.18
N LEU A 97 -11.19 -0.24 5.96
CA LEU A 97 -11.25 -0.17 7.43
C LEU A 97 -9.99 0.47 8.03
N PHE A 98 -8.81 0.11 7.54
CA PHE A 98 -7.53 0.65 8.01
C PHE A 98 -7.39 2.13 7.66
N VAL A 99 -7.76 2.55 6.45
CA VAL A 99 -7.79 3.97 6.06
C VAL A 99 -8.79 4.75 6.91
N SER A 100 -9.97 4.18 7.18
CA SER A 100 -10.96 4.81 8.07
C SER A 100 -10.45 4.93 9.51
N LEU A 101 -9.79 3.89 10.02
CA LEU A 101 -9.20 3.87 11.36
C LEU A 101 -8.02 4.85 11.46
N MET A 102 -7.15 4.91 10.44
CA MET A 102 -6.08 5.90 10.35
C MET A 102 -6.64 7.31 10.28
N LYS A 103 -7.72 7.56 9.53
CA LYS A 103 -8.40 8.87 9.52
C LYS A 103 -8.92 9.25 10.91
N LEU A 104 -9.52 8.31 11.64
CA LEU A 104 -9.98 8.57 13.01
C LEU A 104 -8.80 8.84 13.97
N PHE A 105 -7.66 8.18 13.78
CA PHE A 105 -6.47 8.39 14.62
C PHE A 105 -5.69 9.66 14.29
N PHE A 106 -5.66 10.09 13.02
CA PHE A 106 -4.92 11.28 12.57
C PHE A 106 -5.75 12.57 12.57
N PHE A 107 -7.09 12.49 12.52
CA PHE A 107 -7.97 13.67 12.49
C PHE A 107 -8.55 14.02 13.87
N SER A 108 -8.06 13.38 14.93
CA SER A 108 -8.43 13.69 16.31
C SER A 108 -7.31 14.43 17.02
N GLU A 109 -7.01 15.67 16.63
CA GLU A 109 -6.70 16.77 17.56
C GLU A 109 -7.10 18.12 16.93
N PRO A 110 -7.66 19.06 17.71
CA PRO A 110 -7.87 20.47 17.34
C PRO A 110 -6.61 21.33 17.45
#